data_AF-A0A2H0N8A4-F1
#
_entry.id   AF-A0A2H0N8A4-F1
#
_cell.length_a   1.000
_cell.length_b   1.000
_cell.length_c   1.000
_cell.angle_alpha   90.00
_cell.angle_beta   90.00
_cell.angle_gamma   90.00
#
_symmetry.space_group_name_H-M   'P 1'
#
loop_
_entity.id
_entity.type
_entity.pdbx_description
1 polymer ?
#
loop_
_entity_poly.entity_id
_entity_poly.type
_entity_poly.pdbx_seq_one_letter_code
_entity_poly.pdbx_strand_id
1 'polypeptide(L)' 'MKIKHTTPQSTLTISQRQSNIKNVFKIKNPENLKNKNIILVDDIYTSGATTSEAIKTLNQANPKEITIIVLAKT' A
#
# COMPACT_ATOMS: atom_id res chain seq x y z
N MET A 1 -2.42 8.13 2.20
CA MET A 1 -2.37 9.11 1.08
C MET A 1 -1.02 8.98 0.38
N LYS A 2 -0.97 9.17 -0.94
CA LYS A 2 0.28 9.26 -1.70
C LYS A 2 0.90 10.65 -1.51
N ILE A 3 2.20 10.71 -1.21
CA ILE A 3 2.91 11.96 -0.91
C ILE A 3 4.12 12.23 -1.83
N LYS A 4 4.40 11.32 -2.77
CA LYS A 4 5.52 11.44 -3.71
C LYS A 4 5.05 11.16 -5.12
N HIS A 5 5.65 11.84 -6.10
CA HIS A 5 5.54 11.43 -7.49
C HIS A 5 6.30 10.12 -7.70
N THR A 6 5.71 9.22 -8.49
CA THR A 6 6.28 7.92 -8.82
C THR A 6 6.05 7.66 -10.28
N THR A 7 6.98 6.97 -10.94
CA THR A 7 6.79 6.48 -12.30
C THR A 7 5.67 5.42 -12.31
N PRO A 8 4.85 5.29 -13.39
CA PRO A 8 3.86 4.23 -13.48
C PRO A 8 4.51 2.84 -13.32
N GLN A 9 3.94 1.98 -12.45
CA GLN A 9 4.53 0.68 -12.15
C GLN A 9 4.55 -0.27 -13.36
N SER A 10 3.63 -0.09 -14.31
CA SER A 10 3.56 -0.87 -15.54
C SER A 10 4.80 -0.73 -16.42
N THR A 11 5.53 0.39 -16.31
CA THR A 11 6.75 0.65 -17.10
C THR A 11 8.03 0.22 -16.37
N LEU A 12 7.91 -0.41 -15.19
CA LEU A 12 9.04 -0.74 -14.32
C LEU A 12 9.18 -2.25 -14.13
N THR A 13 10.43 -2.69 -13.97
CA THR A 13 10.76 -4.07 -13.58
C THR A 13 10.34 -4.34 -12.13
N ILE A 14 10.23 -5.62 -11.73
CA ILE A 14 9.82 -6.00 -10.37
C ILE A 14 10.70 -5.35 -9.29
N SER A 15 12.02 -5.31 -9.49
CA SER A 15 12.95 -4.67 -8.54
C SER A 15 12.77 -3.15 -8.48
N GLN A 16 12.57 -2.50 -9.62
CA GLN A 16 12.28 -1.07 -9.70
C GLN A 16 10.94 -0.70 -9.04
N ARG A 17 9.94 -1.59 -9.09
CA ARG A 17 8.63 -1.33 -8.47
C ARG A 17 8.73 -1.14 -6.96
N GLN A 18 9.58 -1.91 -6.30
CA GLN A 18 9.80 -1.81 -4.85
C GLN A 18 10.46 -0.48 -4.48
N SER A 19 11.49 -0.05 -5.21
CA SER A 19 12.17 1.22 -4.94
C SER A 19 11.29 2.42 -5.27
N ASN A 20 10.54 2.36 -6.38
CA ASN A 20 9.65 3.42 -6.84
C ASN A 20 8.52 3.73 -5.84
N ILE A 21 8.04 2.73 -5.10
CA ILE A 21 6.96 2.93 -4.12
C ILE A 21 7.45 3.17 -2.68
N LYS A 22 8.75 3.06 -2.42
CA LYS A 22 9.30 3.16 -1.05
C LYS A 22 8.99 4.50 -0.38
N ASN A 23 8.40 4.46 0.82
CA ASN A 23 8.01 5.60 1.63
C ASN A 23 7.13 6.61 0.85
N VAL A 24 6.25 6.13 -0.03
CA VAL A 24 5.37 6.96 -0.86
C VAL A 24 4.04 7.25 -0.17
N PHE A 25 3.65 6.45 0.83
CA PHE A 25 2.40 6.64 1.56
C PHE A 25 2.62 7.30 2.94
N LYS A 26 1.61 8.07 3.37
CA LYS A 26 1.51 8.64 4.71
C LYS A 26 0.08 8.54 5.25
N ILE A 27 -0.07 8.33 6.55
CA ILE A 27 -1.35 8.41 7.27
C ILE A 27 -1.54 9.83 7.78
N LYS A 28 -2.73 10.40 7.57
CA LYS A 28 -3.07 11.74 8.07
C LYS A 28 -3.39 11.71 9.57
N ASN A 29 -4.30 10.80 9.95
CA ASN A 29 -4.86 10.70 11.30
C ASN A 29 -4.71 9.25 11.79
N PRO A 30 -3.53 8.84 12.31
CA PRO A 30 -3.28 7.45 12.72
C PRO A 30 -4.23 6.99 13.83
N GLU A 31 -4.63 7.89 14.73
CA GLU A 31 -5.58 7.60 15.82
C GLU A 31 -6.92 7.03 15.32
N ASN A 32 -7.38 7.46 14.14
CA ASN A 32 -8.64 6.98 13.56
C ASN A 32 -8.57 5.52 13.08
N LEU A 33 -7.37 4.99 12.92
CA LEU A 33 -7.11 3.64 12.40
C LEU A 33 -6.73 2.65 13.52
N LYS A 34 -6.39 3.14 14.71
CA LYS A 34 -5.98 2.33 15.85
C LYS A 34 -7.08 1.35 16.26
N ASN A 35 -6.72 0.08 16.43
CA ASN A 35 -7.63 -1.02 16.78
C ASN A 35 -8.83 -1.19 15.82
N LYS A 36 -8.76 -0.67 14.59
CA LYS A 36 -9.79 -0.85 13.57
C LYS A 36 -9.43 -2.00 12.62
N ASN A 37 -10.46 -2.62 12.06
CA ASN A 37 -10.32 -3.50 10.92
C ASN A 37 -10.27 -2.63 9.66
N ILE A 38 -9.24 -2.80 8.85
CA ILE A 38 -8.99 -2.00 7.64
C ILE A 38 -9.10 -2.91 6.43
N ILE A 39 -9.87 -2.49 5.43
CA ILE A 39 -9.91 -3.16 4.12
C ILE A 39 -9.17 -2.28 3.12
N LEU A 40 -8.09 -2.81 2.54
CA LEU A 40 -7.40 -2.23 1.40
C LEU A 40 -8.02 -2.80 0.12
N VAL A 41 -8.59 -1.94 -0.72
CA VAL A 41 -9.16 -2.32 -2.01
C VAL A 41 -8.26 -1.80 -3.12
N ASP A 42 -7.87 -2.68 -4.04
CA ASP A 42 -7.09 -2.33 -5.24
C ASP A 42 -7.67 -3.05 -6.47
N ASP A 43 -7.32 -2.61 -7.68
CA ASP A 43 -7.77 -3.27 -8.91
C ASP A 43 -6.94 -4.52 -9.22
N ILE A 44 -5.61 -4.41 -9.22
CA ILE A 44 -4.71 -5.49 -9.62
C ILE A 44 -3.52 -5.67 -8.66
N TYR A 45 -3.33 -6.91 -8.20
CA TYR A 45 -2.14 -7.32 -7.48
C TYR A 45 -1.12 -7.92 -8.44
N THR A 46 0.01 -7.24 -8.63
CA THR A 46 1.12 -7.75 -9.44
C THR A 46 2.28 -8.23 -8.56
N SER A 47 3.39 -7.49 -8.51
CA SER A 47 4.54 -7.80 -7.65
C SER A 47 4.29 -7.60 -6.16
N GLY A 48 3.09 -7.13 -5.77
CA GLY A 48 2.76 -6.77 -4.40
C GLY A 48 3.50 -5.56 -3.86
N ALA A 49 4.34 -4.87 -4.64
CA ALA A 49 5.15 -3.74 -4.14
C ALA A 49 4.27 -2.63 -3.55
N THR A 50 3.21 -2.24 -4.25
CA THR A 50 2.28 -1.20 -3.79
C THR A 50 1.56 -1.61 -2.51
N THR A 51 1.01 -2.83 -2.49
CA THR A 51 0.28 -3.38 -1.36
C THR A 51 1.18 -3.49 -0.12
N SER A 52 2.41 -4.00 -0.28
CA SER A 52 3.38 -4.14 0.81
C SER A 52 3.73 -2.80 1.44
N GLU A 53 3.96 -1.76 0.64
CA GLU A 53 4.23 -0.42 1.18
C GLU A 53 2.99 0.18 1.87
N ALA A 54 1.79 -0.05 1.32
CA ALA A 54 0.55 0.40 1.95
C ALA A 54 0.35 -0.26 3.33
N ILE A 55 0.53 -1.58 3.42
CA ILE A 55 0.45 -2.33 4.69
C ILE A 55 1.49 -1.82 5.68
N LYS A 56 2.75 -1.67 5.25
CA LYS A 56 3.82 -1.12 6.10
C LYS A 56 3.44 0.24 6.68
N THR A 57 2.81 1.09 5.86
CA THR A 57 2.34 2.40 6.31
C THR A 57 1.18 2.24 7.29
N LEU A 58 0.15 1.44 6.97
CA LEU A 58 -1.02 1.21 7.83
C LEU A 58 -0.65 0.63 9.19
N ASN A 59 0.33 -0.27 9.27
CA ASN A 59 0.83 -0.85 10.51
C ASN A 59 1.35 0.20 11.50
N GLN A 60 1.80 1.38 11.03
CA GLN A 60 2.23 2.48 11.90
C GLN A 60 1.09 3.04 12.76
N ALA A 61 -0.18 2.80 12.38
CA ALA A 61 -1.34 3.20 13.15
C ALA A 61 -1.86 2.11 14.10
N ASN A 62 -1.21 0.95 14.16
CA ASN A 62 -1.58 -0.17 15.03
C ASN A 62 -3.05 -0.65 14.84
N PRO A 63 -3.43 -1.04 13.62
CA PRO A 63 -4.77 -1.55 13.35
C PRO A 63 -4.99 -2.90 14.01
N LYS A 64 -6.26 -3.30 14.14
CA LYS A 64 -6.63 -4.64 14.64
C LYS A 64 -6.38 -5.70 13.57
N GLU A 65 -6.77 -5.40 12.34
CA GLU A 65 -6.65 -6.31 11.20
C GLU A 65 -6.54 -5.51 9.90
N ILE A 66 -5.80 -6.03 8.92
CA ILE A 66 -5.73 -5.49 7.57
C ILE A 66 -6.10 -6.61 6.60
N THR A 67 -7.20 -6.43 5.86
CA THR A 67 -7.65 -7.32 4.79
C THR A 67 -7.37 -6.66 3.44
N ILE A 68 -6.93 -7.44 2.45
CA ILE A 68 -6.66 -6.94 1.09
C ILE A 68 -7.64 -7.60 0.14
N ILE A 69 -8.32 -6.79 -0.66
CA ILE A 69 -9.24 -7.23 -1.71
C ILE A 69 -8.75 -6.66 -3.03
N VAL A 70 -8.55 -7.54 -4.00
CA VAL A 70 -8.17 -7.17 -5.37
C VAL A 70 -9.08 -7.85 -6.38
N LEU A 71 -9.32 -7.20 -7.52
CA LEU A 71 -10.14 -7.77 -8.59
C LEU A 71 -9.36 -8.82 -9.39
N ALA A 72 -8.06 -8.62 -9.57
CA ALA A 72 -7.20 -9.53 -10.32
C ALA A 72 -5.82 -9.69 -9.67
N LYS A 73 -5.18 -10.84 -9.91
CA LYS A 73 -3.79 -11.12 -9.55
C LYS A 73 -3.03 -11.59 -10.79
N THR A 74 -1.80 -11.11 -10.97
CA THR A 74 -0.93 -11.48 -12.10
C THR A 74 0.50 -11.69 -11.64
#